data_AF-A0A1R3JPQ0-F1
#
_entry.id   AF-A0A1R3JPQ0-F1
#
_cell.length_a   1.000
_cell.length_b   1.000
_cell.length_c   1.000
_cell.angle_alpha   90.00
_cell.angle_beta   90.00
_cell.angle_gamma   90.00
#
_symmetry.space_group_name_H-M   'P 1'
#
loop_
_entity.id
_entity.type
_entity.pdbx_description
1 polymer ?
#
loop_
_entity_poly.entity_id
_entity_poly.type
_entity_poly.pdbx_seq_one_letter_code
_entity_poly.pdbx_strand_id
1 'polypeptide(L)'
;MDNENCHDNDSCKSELEILSQWKVRYEEPLNKALSENLETVFANLGKDTWAEIRKILAIETEKAVSILSSDIYVLELDVAKSNKMKQDLRDYARNLVETKAREEAENVLLKMKIRFAVILTDSIMKKKDKKTVLTDAYSECLKLLSVMAAMRLDEKLDKLESKFVSSWKEKLDRKTSNKLSSYCKEKLDKTEKKLISFRNERNDQIKNLLFSSLMDKKGKASNLATSTWLEVSPKDTLITPVKCKLLWESFQADIVSLIIAFDAGQAALKSAAKALFASTVGVGVSAAGIFAA
;
A
#
# COMPACT_ATOMS: atom_id res chain seq x y z
N MET A 1 36.86 -13.60 -51.15
CA MET A 1 36.62 -12.50 -50.20
C MET A 1 35.12 -12.50 -49.92
N ASP A 2 34.80 -13.42 -49.02
CA ASP A 2 33.92 -13.24 -47.86
C ASP A 2 32.45 -12.96 -48.13
N ASN A 3 31.74 -14.08 -48.32
CA ASN A 3 30.31 -14.24 -48.21
C ASN A 3 29.99 -14.62 -46.74
N GLU A 4 29.90 -13.62 -45.87
CA GLU A 4 29.60 -13.80 -44.44
C GLU A 4 28.68 -12.66 -43.97
N ASN A 5 27.38 -12.73 -44.30
CA ASN A 5 26.38 -11.81 -43.67
C ASN A 5 24.91 -12.26 -43.72
N CYS A 6 24.60 -13.50 -44.14
CA CYS A 6 23.19 -13.90 -44.35
C CYS A 6 22.58 -14.75 -43.22
N HIS A 7 23.38 -15.39 -42.36
CA HIS A 7 22.83 -16.23 -41.28
C HIS A 7 22.47 -15.47 -40.00
N ASP A 8 23.14 -14.36 -39.71
CA ASP A 8 22.89 -13.62 -38.47
C ASP A 8 21.60 -12.79 -38.52
N ASN A 9 21.19 -12.35 -39.72
CA ASN A 9 20.03 -11.47 -39.88
C ASN A 9 18.69 -12.22 -39.73
N ASP A 10 18.60 -13.48 -40.17
CA ASP A 10 17.39 -14.31 -40.01
C ASP A 10 17.25 -14.87 -38.58
N SER A 11 18.36 -15.23 -37.93
CA SER A 11 18.37 -15.66 -36.52
C SER A 11 17.90 -14.53 -35.60
N CYS A 12 18.45 -13.32 -35.77
CA CYS A 12 18.10 -12.16 -34.95
C CYS A 12 16.62 -11.72 -35.16
N LYS A 13 16.11 -11.82 -36.39
CA LYS A 13 14.70 -11.56 -36.70
C LYS A 13 13.76 -12.55 -36.01
N SER A 14 14.11 -13.83 -35.98
CA SER A 14 13.32 -14.86 -35.29
C SER A 14 13.29 -14.68 -33.77
N GLU A 15 14.38 -14.24 -33.16
CA GLU A 15 14.46 -13.96 -31.72
C GLU A 15 13.62 -12.75 -31.30
N LEU A 16 13.64 -11.69 -32.11
CA LEU A 16 12.82 -10.49 -31.86
C LEU A 16 11.31 -10.79 -31.97
N GLU A 17 10.91 -11.63 -32.93
CA GLU A 17 9.53 -12.08 -33.09
C GLU A 17 9.07 -12.87 -31.84
N ILE A 18 9.90 -13.80 -31.35
CA ILE A 18 9.60 -14.61 -30.16
C ILE A 18 9.52 -13.73 -28.90
N LEU A 19 10.43 -12.77 -28.74
CA LEU A 19 10.41 -11.82 -27.63
C LEU A 19 9.14 -10.95 -27.65
N SER A 20 8.72 -10.49 -28.82
CA SER A 20 7.50 -9.70 -28.97
C SER A 20 6.24 -10.49 -28.58
N GLN A 21 6.15 -11.76 -28.99
CA GLN A 21 5.03 -12.63 -28.63
C GLN A 21 5.02 -12.97 -27.14
N TRP A 22 6.20 -13.19 -26.56
CA TRP A 22 6.37 -13.44 -25.13
C TRP A 22 5.88 -12.25 -24.29
N LYS A 23 6.25 -11.03 -24.68
CA LYS A 23 5.80 -9.80 -24.03
C LYS A 23 4.28 -9.65 -24.04
N VAL A 24 3.66 -9.77 -25.22
CA VAL A 24 2.20 -9.60 -25.38
C VAL A 24 1.43 -10.68 -24.61
N ARG A 25 1.92 -11.92 -24.61
CA ARG A 25 1.20 -13.06 -24.01
C ARG A 25 1.35 -13.16 -22.50
N TYR A 26 2.50 -12.77 -21.94
CA TYR A 26 2.79 -12.99 -20.52
C TYR A 26 3.05 -11.69 -19.74
N GLU A 27 3.89 -10.78 -20.24
CA GLU A 27 4.25 -9.57 -19.51
C GLU A 27 3.11 -8.55 -19.44
N GLU A 28 2.39 -8.32 -20.54
CA GLU A 28 1.30 -7.34 -20.59
C GLU A 28 0.10 -7.72 -19.70
N PRO A 29 -0.43 -8.96 -19.75
CA PRO A 29 -1.51 -9.36 -18.88
C PRO A 29 -1.11 -9.36 -17.40
N LEU A 30 0.13 -9.78 -17.10
CA LEU A 30 0.67 -9.75 -15.75
C LEU A 30 0.81 -8.32 -15.24
N ASN A 31 1.31 -7.41 -16.08
CA ASN A 31 1.40 -5.99 -15.74
C ASN A 31 0.03 -5.39 -15.46
N LYS A 32 -0.94 -5.64 -16.35
CA LYS A 32 -2.30 -5.16 -16.17
C LYS A 32 -2.88 -5.64 -14.84
N ALA A 33 -2.83 -6.95 -14.58
CA ALA A 33 -3.37 -7.54 -13.36
C ALA A 33 -2.68 -7.01 -12.10
N LEU A 34 -1.35 -6.91 -12.10
CA LEU A 34 -0.60 -6.35 -10.97
C LEU A 34 -0.91 -4.87 -10.76
N SER A 35 -0.88 -4.05 -11.81
CA SER A 35 -1.11 -2.61 -11.72
C SER A 35 -2.52 -2.30 -11.16
N GLU A 36 -3.56 -2.94 -11.70
CA GLU A 36 -4.93 -2.77 -11.22
C GLU A 36 -5.07 -3.13 -9.73
N ASN A 37 -4.49 -4.26 -9.30
CA ASN A 37 -4.54 -4.66 -7.90
C ASN A 37 -3.71 -3.74 -7.00
N LEU A 38 -2.50 -3.34 -7.43
CA LEU A 38 -1.61 -2.48 -6.63
C LEU A 38 -2.21 -1.09 -6.42
N GLU A 39 -2.87 -0.51 -7.42
CA GLU A 39 -3.57 0.76 -7.28
C GLU A 39 -4.60 0.73 -6.13
N THR A 40 -5.37 -0.36 -6.03
CA THR A 40 -6.36 -0.52 -4.94
C THR A 40 -5.72 -0.61 -3.55
N VAL A 41 -4.57 -1.29 -3.45
CA VAL A 41 -3.85 -1.44 -2.18
C VAL A 41 -3.18 -0.12 -1.78
N PHE A 42 -2.58 0.58 -2.73
CA PHE A 42 -1.94 1.87 -2.48
C PHE A 42 -2.93 3.03 -2.26
N ALA A 43 -4.20 2.86 -2.63
CA ALA A 43 -5.25 3.80 -2.24
C ALA A 43 -5.49 3.79 -0.71
N ASN A 44 -5.29 2.64 -0.05
CA ASN A 44 -5.56 2.44 1.37
C ASN A 44 -4.31 1.92 2.11
N LEU A 45 -3.28 2.76 2.13
CA LEU A 45 -2.04 2.46 2.85
C LEU A 45 -2.32 2.23 4.35
N GLY A 46 -1.86 1.09 4.85
CA GLY A 46 -2.08 0.63 6.21
C GLY A 46 -1.01 -0.36 6.66
N LYS A 47 -1.19 -0.91 7.86
CA LYS A 47 -0.22 -1.82 8.47
C LYS A 47 0.05 -3.07 7.62
N ASP A 48 -0.97 -3.52 6.89
CA ASP A 48 -0.98 -4.75 6.12
C ASP A 48 -0.67 -4.54 4.62
N THR A 49 -0.36 -3.31 4.17
CA THR A 49 -0.11 -2.98 2.75
C THR A 49 0.90 -3.93 2.11
N TRP A 50 2.09 -4.08 2.70
CA TRP A 50 3.12 -4.96 2.14
C TRP A 50 2.76 -6.44 2.22
N ALA A 51 1.91 -6.83 3.17
CA ALA A 51 1.39 -8.19 3.25
C ALA A 51 0.55 -8.52 2.02
N GLU A 52 -0.36 -7.61 1.69
CA GLU A 52 -1.29 -7.74 0.58
C GLU A 52 -0.57 -7.67 -0.77
N ILE A 53 0.40 -6.77 -0.92
CA ILE A 53 1.27 -6.69 -2.11
C ILE A 53 1.98 -8.01 -2.35
N ARG A 54 2.58 -8.63 -1.32
CA ARG A 54 3.26 -9.92 -1.48
C ARG A 54 2.30 -11.04 -1.90
N LYS A 55 1.08 -11.04 -1.36
CA LYS A 55 0.05 -12.01 -1.74
C LYS A 55 -0.35 -11.83 -3.21
N ILE A 56 -0.62 -10.60 -3.63
CA ILE A 56 -0.95 -10.26 -5.03
C ILE A 56 0.19 -10.67 -5.97
N LEU A 57 1.42 -10.27 -5.65
CA LEU A 57 2.62 -10.62 -6.41
C LEU A 57 2.74 -12.14 -6.57
N ALA A 58 2.62 -12.90 -5.49
CA ALA A 58 2.72 -14.36 -5.54
C ALA A 58 1.61 -15.00 -6.40
N ILE A 59 0.36 -14.55 -6.22
CA ILE A 59 -0.80 -15.12 -6.94
C ILE A 59 -0.73 -14.82 -8.43
N GLU A 60 -0.56 -13.56 -8.83
CA GLU A 60 -0.60 -13.17 -10.24
C GLU A 60 0.62 -13.70 -11.00
N THR A 61 1.80 -13.71 -10.36
CA THR A 61 3.01 -14.27 -10.97
C THR A 61 2.89 -15.78 -11.19
N GLU A 62 2.38 -16.55 -10.21
CA GLU A 62 2.26 -18.00 -10.39
C GLU A 62 1.16 -18.38 -11.38
N LYS A 63 0.09 -17.58 -11.52
CA LYS A 63 -0.87 -17.74 -12.62
C LYS A 63 -0.18 -17.58 -13.97
N ALA A 64 0.61 -16.50 -14.16
CA ALA A 64 1.31 -16.25 -15.41
C ALA A 64 2.36 -17.34 -15.71
N VAL A 65 3.12 -17.78 -14.70
CA VAL A 65 4.07 -18.90 -14.81
C VAL A 65 3.37 -20.23 -15.15
N SER A 66 2.15 -20.46 -14.65
CA SER A 66 1.36 -21.64 -15.00
C SER A 66 0.97 -21.65 -16.48
N ILE A 67 0.52 -20.51 -17.02
CA ILE A 67 0.18 -20.36 -18.44
C ILE A 67 1.44 -20.54 -19.31
N LEU A 68 2.54 -19.91 -18.91
CA LEU A 68 3.83 -20.11 -19.57
C LEU A 68 4.26 -21.59 -19.53
N SER A 69 4.05 -22.28 -18.41
CA SER A 69 4.41 -23.70 -18.28
C SER A 69 3.58 -24.60 -19.20
N SER A 70 2.28 -24.32 -19.39
CA SER A 70 1.45 -25.07 -20.34
C SER A 70 1.87 -24.83 -21.78
N ASP A 71 2.23 -23.60 -22.13
CA ASP A 71 2.66 -23.27 -23.49
C ASP A 71 4.04 -23.84 -23.81
N ILE A 72 4.97 -23.80 -22.85
CA ILE A 72 6.30 -24.40 -23.00
C ILE A 72 6.21 -25.93 -23.20
N TYR A 73 5.27 -26.60 -22.54
CA TYR A 73 5.05 -28.04 -22.72
C TYR A 73 4.69 -28.37 -24.18
N VAL A 74 3.92 -27.51 -24.86
CA VAL A 74 3.56 -27.67 -26.27
C VAL A 74 4.74 -27.42 -27.20
N LEU A 75 5.72 -26.61 -26.78
CA LEU A 75 6.86 -26.18 -27.59
C LEU A 75 8.12 -27.02 -27.40
N GLU A 76 8.08 -28.07 -26.56
CA GLU A 76 9.21 -28.98 -26.28
C GLU A 76 10.55 -28.28 -25.93
N LEU A 77 10.49 -27.11 -25.28
CA LEU A 77 11.72 -26.39 -24.90
C LEU A 77 12.50 -27.14 -23.82
N ASP A 78 13.82 -26.99 -23.85
CA ASP A 78 14.70 -27.59 -22.85
C ASP A 78 14.42 -27.06 -21.43
N VAL A 79 14.74 -27.87 -20.42
CA VAL A 79 14.45 -27.59 -19.02
C VAL A 79 15.17 -26.32 -18.52
N ALA A 80 16.38 -26.04 -19.01
CA ALA A 80 17.15 -24.88 -18.58
C ALA A 80 16.54 -23.58 -19.13
N LYS A 81 16.19 -23.56 -20.43
CA LYS A 81 15.50 -22.44 -21.08
C LYS A 81 14.10 -22.23 -20.50
N SER A 82 13.36 -23.31 -20.23
CA SER A 82 12.06 -23.25 -19.55
C SER A 82 12.16 -22.61 -18.17
N ASN A 83 13.12 -23.04 -17.35
CA ASN A 83 13.33 -22.48 -16.02
C ASN A 83 13.78 -21.02 -16.08
N LYS A 84 14.63 -20.67 -17.05
CA LYS A 84 15.05 -19.29 -17.29
C LYS A 84 13.86 -18.39 -17.61
N MET A 85 13.01 -18.76 -18.58
CA MET A 85 11.82 -17.97 -18.95
C MET A 85 10.84 -17.79 -17.77
N LYS A 86 10.68 -18.82 -16.93
CA LYS A 86 9.85 -18.72 -15.72
C LYS A 86 10.47 -17.79 -14.69
N GLN A 87 11.79 -17.77 -14.56
CA GLN A 87 12.49 -16.88 -13.65
C GLN A 87 12.44 -15.43 -14.15
N ASP A 88 12.68 -15.20 -15.44
CA ASP A 88 12.58 -13.88 -16.08
C ASP A 88 11.19 -13.26 -15.84
N LEU A 89 10.13 -14.06 -15.94
CA LEU A 89 8.76 -13.59 -15.65
C LEU A 89 8.54 -13.24 -14.16
N ARG A 90 9.16 -13.99 -13.24
CA ARG A 90 9.11 -13.66 -11.80
C ARG A 90 9.88 -12.38 -11.49
N ASP A 91 11.03 -12.20 -12.13
CA ASP A 91 11.86 -11.01 -11.95
C ASP A 91 11.19 -9.78 -12.56
N TYR A 92 10.54 -9.92 -13.72
CA TYR A 92 9.69 -8.88 -14.32
C TYR A 92 8.56 -8.46 -13.36
N ALA A 93 7.80 -9.41 -12.83
CA ALA A 93 6.70 -9.16 -11.90
C ALA A 93 7.17 -8.41 -10.66
N ARG A 94 8.30 -8.85 -10.11
CA ARG A 94 8.92 -8.22 -8.95
C ARG A 94 9.33 -6.79 -9.27
N ASN A 95 10.08 -6.57 -10.36
CA ASN A 95 10.55 -5.25 -10.76
C ASN A 95 9.40 -4.26 -10.99
N LEU A 96 8.27 -4.74 -11.53
CA LEU A 96 7.07 -3.93 -11.69
C LEU A 96 6.54 -3.45 -10.34
N VAL A 97 6.42 -4.34 -9.35
CA VAL A 97 6.03 -3.97 -7.98
C VAL A 97 7.01 -2.97 -7.37
N GLU A 98 8.32 -3.21 -7.53
CA GLU A 98 9.35 -2.29 -7.04
C GLU A 98 9.23 -0.90 -7.68
N THR A 99 8.94 -0.83 -8.97
CA THR A 99 8.74 0.42 -9.72
C THR A 99 7.51 1.17 -9.20
N LYS A 100 6.37 0.48 -9.10
CA LYS A 100 5.12 1.06 -8.59
C LYS A 100 5.25 1.56 -7.16
N ALA A 101 5.95 0.82 -6.31
CA ALA A 101 6.24 1.24 -4.95
C ALA A 101 7.08 2.52 -4.87
N ARG A 102 8.04 2.71 -5.79
CA ARG A 102 8.86 3.94 -5.87
C ARG A 102 8.03 5.13 -6.35
N GLU A 103 7.24 4.96 -7.40
CA GLU A 103 6.28 5.98 -7.87
C GLU A 103 5.33 6.41 -6.73
N GLU A 104 4.83 5.45 -5.97
CA GLU A 104 3.95 5.71 -4.85
C GLU A 104 4.65 6.43 -3.68
N ALA A 105 5.92 6.10 -3.42
CA ALA A 105 6.71 6.76 -2.39
C ALA A 105 6.97 8.24 -2.71
N GLU A 106 7.10 8.61 -3.99
CA GLU A 106 7.21 10.00 -4.44
C GLU A 106 5.93 10.81 -4.16
N ASN A 107 4.78 10.14 -4.15
CA ASN A 107 3.47 10.76 -3.90
C ASN A 107 3.05 10.78 -2.42
N VAL A 108 3.89 10.27 -1.50
CA VAL A 108 3.53 10.10 -0.08
C VAL A 108 3.12 11.41 0.60
N LEU A 109 3.76 12.54 0.27
CA LEU A 109 3.46 13.85 0.85
C LEU A 109 2.02 14.28 0.52
N LEU A 110 1.62 14.12 -0.74
CA LEU A 110 0.27 14.43 -1.18
C LEU A 110 -0.76 13.56 -0.44
N LYS A 111 -0.48 12.27 -0.29
CA LYS A 111 -1.38 11.35 0.43
C LYS A 111 -1.49 11.66 1.91
N MET A 112 -0.39 12.04 2.56
CA MET A 112 -0.42 12.52 3.95
C MET A 112 -1.32 13.75 4.08
N LYS A 113 -1.22 14.74 3.18
CA LYS A 113 -2.07 15.94 3.18
C LYS A 113 -3.54 15.61 2.98
N ILE A 114 -3.86 14.74 2.03
CA ILE A 114 -5.24 14.29 1.78
C ILE A 114 -5.80 13.59 3.02
N ARG A 115 -5.06 12.64 3.59
CA ARG A 115 -5.49 11.90 4.80
C ARG A 115 -5.71 12.83 5.99
N PHE A 116 -4.81 13.79 6.20
CA PHE A 116 -4.92 14.79 7.27
C PHE A 116 -6.19 15.63 7.10
N ALA A 117 -6.45 16.15 5.90
CA ALA A 117 -7.64 16.96 5.60
C ALA A 117 -8.94 16.18 5.83
N VAL A 118 -9.01 14.91 5.43
CA VAL A 118 -10.18 14.05 5.64
C VAL A 118 -10.45 13.86 7.13
N ILE A 119 -9.43 13.60 7.94
CA ILE A 119 -9.57 13.44 9.40
C ILE A 119 -10.06 14.73 10.06
N LEU A 120 -9.50 15.88 9.68
CA LEU A 120 -9.95 17.18 10.18
C LEU A 120 -11.43 17.41 9.85
N THR A 121 -11.81 17.25 8.58
CA THR A 121 -13.17 17.48 8.10
C THR A 121 -14.19 16.59 8.82
N ASP A 122 -13.91 15.29 8.95
CA ASP A 122 -14.75 14.34 9.68
C ASP A 122 -14.91 14.73 11.17
N SER A 123 -13.87 15.31 11.77
CA SER A 123 -13.88 15.68 13.18
C SER A 123 -14.65 16.98 13.48
N ILE A 124 -14.81 17.89 12.51
CA ILE A 124 -15.61 19.13 12.67
C ILE A 124 -17.04 18.77 13.10
N MET A 125 -17.64 17.80 12.40
CA MET A 125 -19.01 17.35 12.68
C MET A 125 -19.12 16.62 14.03
N LYS A 126 -18.05 15.95 14.46
CA LYS A 126 -18.01 15.16 15.69
C LYS A 126 -17.68 15.99 16.95
N LYS A 127 -17.49 17.31 16.82
CA LYS A 127 -17.18 18.24 17.94
C LYS A 127 -16.03 17.76 18.84
N LYS A 128 -15.04 17.07 18.26
CA LYS A 128 -13.90 16.52 19.01
C LYS A 128 -12.94 17.63 19.46
N ASP A 129 -12.21 17.36 20.55
CA ASP A 129 -11.15 18.26 21.01
C ASP A 129 -10.04 18.39 19.97
N LYS A 130 -9.64 19.64 19.66
CA LYS A 130 -8.64 19.96 18.63
C LYS A 130 -7.32 19.23 18.86
N LYS A 131 -6.82 19.18 20.10
CA LYS A 131 -5.52 18.57 20.40
C LYS A 131 -5.55 17.08 20.11
N THR A 132 -6.63 16.40 20.51
CA THR A 132 -6.82 14.97 20.20
C THR A 132 -6.88 14.71 18.70
N VAL A 133 -7.69 15.47 17.97
CA VAL A 133 -7.84 15.35 16.52
C VAL A 133 -6.52 15.53 15.79
N LEU A 134 -5.76 16.58 16.12
CA LEU A 134 -4.48 16.84 15.49
C LEU A 134 -3.49 15.70 15.78
N THR A 135 -3.45 15.22 17.03
CA THR A 135 -2.57 14.11 17.42
C THR A 135 -2.89 12.84 16.63
N ASP A 136 -4.17 12.50 16.49
CA ASP A 136 -4.62 11.37 15.68
C ASP A 136 -4.26 11.54 14.21
N ALA A 137 -4.48 12.73 13.65
CA ALA A 137 -4.18 13.04 12.25
C ALA A 137 -2.67 12.96 11.96
N TYR A 138 -1.82 13.49 12.84
CA TYR A 138 -0.36 13.36 12.75
C TYR A 138 0.09 11.89 12.82
N SER A 139 -0.50 11.12 13.75
CA SER A 139 -0.23 9.68 13.90
C SER A 139 -0.56 8.90 12.63
N GLU A 140 -1.73 9.15 12.02
CA GLU A 140 -2.13 8.52 10.76
C GLU A 140 -1.16 8.87 9.61
N CYS A 141 -0.72 10.13 9.51
CA CYS A 141 0.24 10.55 8.49
C CYS A 141 1.62 9.91 8.68
N LEU A 142 2.09 9.75 9.93
CA LEU A 142 3.34 9.06 10.21
C LEU A 142 3.26 7.55 9.94
N LYS A 143 2.10 6.93 10.14
CA LYS A 143 1.90 5.52 9.73
C LYS A 143 2.04 5.38 8.21
N LEU A 144 1.44 6.29 7.43
CA LEU A 144 1.60 6.33 5.97
C LEU A 144 3.08 6.44 5.57
N LEU A 145 3.78 7.43 6.13
CA LEU A 145 5.20 7.64 5.87
C LEU A 145 6.03 6.42 6.25
N SER A 146 5.73 5.78 7.40
CA SER A 146 6.43 4.58 7.85
C SER A 146 6.19 3.37 6.94
N VAL A 147 4.98 3.21 6.39
CA VAL A 147 4.67 2.14 5.43
C VAL A 147 5.46 2.35 4.14
N MET A 148 5.55 3.59 3.66
CA MET A 148 6.24 3.93 2.43
C MET A 148 7.75 4.15 2.57
N ALA A 149 8.31 4.10 3.78
CA ALA A 149 9.73 4.30 4.00
C ALA A 149 10.59 3.12 3.49
N ALA A 150 10.06 1.90 3.58
CA ALA A 150 10.78 0.69 3.21
C ALA A 150 9.84 -0.30 2.51
N MET A 151 10.31 -0.80 1.38
CA MET A 151 9.77 -1.94 0.67
C MET A 151 10.05 -3.22 1.44
N ARG A 152 9.08 -4.13 1.48
CA ARG A 152 9.20 -5.39 2.22
C ARG A 152 8.76 -6.54 1.33
N LEU A 153 9.50 -6.80 0.25
CA LEU A 153 9.22 -7.95 -0.63
C LEU A 153 9.96 -9.21 -0.17
N ASP A 154 11.16 -9.06 0.43
CA ASP A 154 12.08 -10.14 0.80
C ASP A 154 12.01 -10.63 2.25
N GLU A 155 11.01 -10.20 3.02
CA GLU A 155 10.82 -10.79 4.35
C GLU A 155 10.68 -12.31 4.21
N LYS A 156 11.70 -13.06 4.65
CA LYS A 156 11.72 -14.53 4.61
C LYS A 156 10.35 -15.05 5.02
N LEU A 157 9.66 -15.58 4.03
CA LEU A 157 8.40 -16.28 4.18
C LEU A 157 8.76 -17.57 4.93
N ASP A 158 8.59 -17.57 6.25
CA ASP A 158 8.92 -18.72 7.08
C ASP A 158 8.21 -19.99 6.60
N LYS A 159 8.65 -21.14 7.11
CA LYS A 159 8.13 -22.51 6.88
C LYS A 159 6.59 -22.66 6.92
N LEU A 160 5.87 -21.68 7.48
CA LEU A 160 4.41 -21.59 7.52
C LEU A 160 3.80 -21.11 6.20
N GLU A 161 4.52 -20.28 5.47
CA GLU A 161 4.10 -19.57 4.29
C GLU A 161 4.45 -20.35 3.01
N SER A 162 5.57 -21.07 3.00
CA SER A 162 5.82 -22.10 1.99
C SER A 162 4.73 -23.18 2.01
N LYS A 163 4.20 -23.51 3.19
CA LYS A 163 3.04 -24.40 3.37
C LYS A 163 1.73 -23.80 2.87
N PHE A 164 1.57 -22.47 2.97
CA PHE A 164 0.46 -21.75 2.36
C PHE A 164 0.56 -21.79 0.84
N VAL A 165 1.70 -21.37 0.26
CA VAL A 165 1.94 -21.39 -1.19
C VAL A 165 1.78 -22.80 -1.75
N SER A 166 2.29 -23.84 -1.07
CA SER A 166 2.10 -25.23 -1.49
C SER A 166 0.63 -25.67 -1.39
N SER A 167 -0.08 -25.28 -0.31
CA SER A 167 -1.51 -25.57 -0.16
C SER A 167 -2.37 -24.86 -1.21
N TRP A 168 -1.98 -23.67 -1.65
CA TRP A 168 -2.63 -22.95 -2.74
C TRP A 168 -2.34 -23.59 -4.09
N LYS A 169 -1.10 -23.95 -4.38
CA LYS A 169 -0.72 -24.69 -5.61
C LYS A 169 -1.53 -25.96 -5.77
N GLU A 170 -1.56 -26.79 -4.72
CA GLU A 170 -2.33 -28.04 -4.68
C GLU A 170 -3.85 -27.80 -4.86
N LYS A 171 -4.37 -26.60 -4.54
CA LYS A 171 -5.79 -26.25 -4.66
C LYS A 171 -6.14 -25.60 -6.01
N LEU A 172 -5.21 -24.89 -6.63
CA LEU A 172 -5.37 -24.35 -7.98
C LEU A 172 -5.39 -25.49 -9.02
N ASP A 173 -4.61 -26.54 -8.78
CA ASP A 173 -4.60 -27.78 -9.58
C ASP A 173 -5.90 -28.60 -9.41
N ARG A 174 -6.67 -28.36 -8.33
CA ARG A 174 -7.94 -29.03 -8.01
C ARG A 174 -9.18 -28.20 -8.43
N LYS A 175 -9.28 -27.87 -9.72
CA LYS A 175 -10.51 -27.59 -10.49
C LYS A 175 -11.46 -26.44 -10.08
N THR A 176 -11.91 -25.74 -11.11
CA THR A 176 -13.25 -25.17 -11.36
C THR A 176 -14.45 -25.84 -10.65
N SER A 177 -14.61 -25.68 -9.34
CA SER A 177 -15.84 -26.10 -8.65
C SER A 177 -16.24 -25.19 -7.49
N ASN A 178 -17.36 -24.52 -7.68
CA ASN A 178 -17.90 -23.41 -6.88
C ASN A 178 -18.31 -23.79 -5.44
N LYS A 179 -18.10 -25.04 -4.98
CA LYS A 179 -18.51 -25.52 -3.65
C LYS A 179 -17.40 -25.54 -2.59
N LEU A 180 -16.14 -25.34 -2.95
CA LEU A 180 -15.01 -25.36 -1.98
C LEU A 180 -14.77 -24.02 -1.25
N SER A 181 -15.57 -22.99 -1.53
CA SER A 181 -15.27 -21.59 -1.24
C SER A 181 -15.30 -21.22 0.25
N SER A 182 -16.29 -21.65 1.05
CA SER A 182 -16.46 -21.11 2.42
C SER A 182 -15.50 -21.73 3.45
N TYR A 183 -15.37 -23.06 3.48
CA TYR A 183 -14.47 -23.76 4.41
C TYR A 183 -12.99 -23.47 4.11
N CYS A 184 -12.64 -23.34 2.82
CA CYS A 184 -11.29 -22.93 2.44
C CYS A 184 -11.02 -21.48 2.84
N LYS A 185 -11.97 -20.55 2.65
CA LYS A 185 -11.85 -19.16 3.08
C LYS A 185 -11.62 -19.02 4.58
N GLU A 186 -12.31 -19.77 5.43
CA GLU A 186 -12.15 -19.65 6.89
C GLU A 186 -10.77 -20.12 7.38
N LYS A 187 -10.27 -21.25 6.85
CA LYS A 187 -8.92 -21.75 7.17
C LYS A 187 -7.83 -20.86 6.58
N LEU A 188 -8.08 -20.28 5.41
CA LEU A 188 -7.22 -19.29 4.77
C LEU A 188 -7.08 -18.05 5.67
N ASP A 189 -8.23 -17.49 6.07
CA ASP A 189 -8.36 -16.29 6.90
C ASP A 189 -7.71 -16.47 8.27
N LYS A 190 -7.88 -17.65 8.92
CA LYS A 190 -7.17 -17.97 10.18
C LYS A 190 -5.65 -18.02 10.03
N THR A 191 -5.16 -18.54 8.91
CA THR A 191 -3.72 -18.65 8.65
C THR A 191 -3.14 -17.29 8.27
N GLU A 192 -3.86 -16.51 7.46
CA GLU A 192 -3.55 -15.12 7.14
C GLU A 192 -3.49 -14.25 8.39
N LYS A 193 -4.48 -14.33 9.29
CA LYS A 193 -4.48 -13.57 10.55
C LYS A 193 -3.23 -13.84 11.40
N LYS A 194 -2.77 -15.09 11.45
CA LYS A 194 -1.57 -15.49 12.19
C LYS A 194 -0.26 -15.05 11.51
N LEU A 195 -0.25 -14.97 10.19
CA LEU A 195 0.87 -14.41 9.42
C LEU A 195 0.95 -12.89 9.55
N ILE A 196 -0.20 -12.23 9.47
CA ILE A 196 -0.38 -10.80 9.68
C ILE A 196 0.11 -10.41 11.07
N SER A 197 -0.21 -11.17 12.13
CA SER A 197 0.27 -10.87 13.49
C SER A 197 1.79 -10.92 13.63
N PHE A 198 2.46 -11.90 13.01
CA PHE A 198 3.92 -12.03 13.09
C PHE A 198 4.66 -10.93 12.29
N ARG A 199 4.11 -10.59 11.12
CA ARG A 199 4.60 -9.52 10.23
C ARG A 199 4.50 -8.13 10.86
N ASN A 200 3.45 -7.94 11.63
CA ASN A 200 3.13 -6.71 12.31
C ASN A 200 4.17 -6.30 13.36
N GLU A 201 4.98 -7.24 13.87
CA GLU A 201 6.00 -7.02 14.90
C GLU A 201 7.32 -6.47 14.32
N ARG A 202 7.67 -6.79 13.07
CA ARG A 202 8.85 -6.21 12.37
C ARG A 202 8.60 -4.82 11.79
N ASN A 203 7.35 -4.51 11.42
CA ASN A 203 6.96 -3.18 10.94
C ASN A 203 7.15 -2.08 12.01
N ASP A 204 7.24 -2.46 13.28
CA ASP A 204 7.23 -1.52 14.40
C ASP A 204 8.56 -0.74 14.55
N GLN A 205 9.70 -1.19 14.02
CA GLN A 205 10.97 -0.47 14.22
C GLN A 205 11.04 0.90 13.52
N ILE A 206 10.82 0.96 12.20
CA ILE A 206 10.81 2.21 11.43
C ILE A 206 9.74 3.15 11.98
N LYS A 207 8.56 2.59 12.27
CA LYS A 207 7.45 3.32 12.86
C LYS A 207 7.85 3.93 14.20
N ASN A 208 8.38 3.14 15.13
CA ASN A 208 8.77 3.61 16.46
C ASN A 208 9.87 4.67 16.37
N LEU A 209 10.83 4.52 15.46
CA LEU A 209 11.88 5.52 15.22
C LEU A 209 11.30 6.84 14.70
N LEU A 210 10.43 6.78 13.68
CA LEU A 210 9.76 7.98 13.14
C LEU A 210 8.89 8.66 14.20
N PHE A 211 8.11 7.90 14.96
CA PHE A 211 7.24 8.46 16.00
C PHE A 211 8.06 9.11 17.12
N SER A 212 9.08 8.43 17.66
CA SER A 212 9.92 8.98 18.72
C SER A 212 10.71 10.20 18.27
N SER A 213 11.06 10.29 16.99
CA SER A 213 11.90 11.38 16.49
C SER A 213 11.11 12.58 15.95
N LEU A 214 9.90 12.37 15.40
CA LEU A 214 9.14 13.42 14.71
C LEU A 214 7.95 13.96 15.52
N MET A 215 7.44 13.21 16.50
CA MET A 215 6.32 13.67 17.35
C MET A 215 6.78 14.36 18.64
N ASP A 216 7.95 14.02 19.18
CA ASP A 216 8.42 14.60 20.43
C ASP A 216 9.02 16.00 20.22
N LYS A 217 8.30 17.02 20.69
CA LYS A 217 8.73 18.43 20.64
C LYS A 217 9.94 18.74 21.53
N LYS A 218 10.37 17.81 22.39
CA LYS A 218 11.61 17.89 23.17
C LYS A 218 12.72 17.19 22.39
N GLY A 219 13.31 17.91 21.45
CA GLY A 219 14.32 17.39 20.53
C GLY A 219 15.44 16.60 21.22
N LYS A 220 15.52 15.32 20.87
CA LYS A 220 16.80 14.66 20.61
C LYS A 220 16.81 14.27 19.14
N ALA A 221 17.16 15.22 18.29
CA ALA A 221 17.17 15.11 16.83
C ALA A 221 18.33 14.24 16.29
N SER A 222 18.90 13.34 17.08
CA SER A 222 20.16 12.65 16.77
C SER A 222 19.99 11.36 15.96
N ASN A 223 18.78 10.78 15.86
CA ASN A 223 18.64 9.39 15.40
C ASN A 223 18.21 9.23 13.93
N LEU A 224 17.88 10.32 13.21
CA LEU A 224 17.64 10.30 11.74
C LEU A 224 18.86 10.78 10.93
N ALA A 225 19.99 11.05 11.58
CA ALA A 225 21.22 11.48 10.90
C ALA A 225 21.88 10.36 10.07
N THR A 226 21.47 9.10 10.30
CA THR A 226 21.93 7.95 9.52
C THR A 226 21.26 7.95 8.14
N SER A 227 22.04 7.81 7.08
CA SER A 227 21.53 7.77 5.70
C SER A 227 20.76 6.48 5.36
N THR A 228 20.80 5.47 6.23
CA THR A 228 20.28 4.13 6.03
C THR A 228 19.50 3.63 7.25
N TRP A 229 18.48 2.81 7.00
CA TRP A 229 17.75 2.08 8.04
C TRP A 229 18.59 0.89 8.53
N LEU A 230 18.62 0.64 9.84
CA LEU A 230 19.52 -0.35 10.46
C LEU A 230 19.29 -1.79 9.98
N GLU A 231 18.06 -2.14 9.60
CA GLU A 231 17.65 -3.49 9.19
C GLU A 231 17.03 -3.54 7.77
N VAL A 232 17.16 -2.48 6.98
CA VAL A 232 16.62 -2.46 5.60
C VAL A 232 17.77 -2.31 4.61
N SER A 233 17.81 -3.22 3.63
CA SER A 233 18.74 -3.15 2.51
C SER A 233 18.55 -1.84 1.73
N PRO A 234 19.61 -1.26 1.15
CA PRO A 234 19.48 -0.13 0.24
C PRO A 234 18.50 -0.39 -0.92
N LYS A 235 18.42 -1.64 -1.43
CA LYS A 235 17.48 -2.03 -2.49
C LYS A 235 16.01 -1.90 -2.06
N ASP A 236 15.75 -2.17 -0.79
CA ASP A 236 14.43 -2.13 -0.18
C ASP A 236 14.10 -0.76 0.43
N THR A 237 15.04 0.19 0.41
CA THR A 237 14.80 1.54 0.92
C THR A 237 14.06 2.36 -0.13
N LEU A 238 12.83 2.78 0.17
CA LEU A 238 12.03 3.67 -0.69
C LEU A 238 12.26 5.14 -0.31
N ILE A 239 12.25 5.43 0.98
CA ILE A 239 12.49 6.77 1.52
C ILE A 239 13.53 6.64 2.64
N THR A 240 14.67 7.30 2.45
CA THR A 240 15.74 7.34 3.45
C THR A 240 15.29 8.10 4.70
N PRO A 241 15.88 7.83 5.89
CA PRO A 241 15.58 8.56 7.12
C PRO A 241 15.64 10.09 6.95
N VAL A 242 16.68 10.60 6.28
CA VAL A 242 16.86 12.04 6.03
C VAL A 242 15.70 12.61 5.19
N LYS A 243 15.31 11.92 4.11
CA LYS A 243 14.14 12.31 3.29
C LYS A 243 12.83 12.26 4.09
N CYS A 244 12.63 11.28 4.97
CA CYS A 244 11.45 11.24 5.85
C CYS A 244 11.36 12.49 6.73
N LYS A 245 12.49 12.96 7.28
CA LYS A 245 12.54 14.20 8.05
C LYS A 245 12.16 15.43 7.21
N LEU A 246 12.76 15.58 6.03
CA LEU A 246 12.46 16.71 5.13
C LEU A 246 11.00 16.70 4.66
N LEU A 247 10.45 15.53 4.32
CA LEU A 247 9.04 15.37 3.97
C LEU A 247 8.13 15.75 5.14
N TRP A 248 8.51 15.39 6.37
CA TRP A 248 7.75 15.75 7.57
C TRP A 248 7.76 17.26 7.82
N GLU A 249 8.90 17.92 7.69
CA GLU A 249 9.01 19.38 7.83
C GLU A 249 8.19 20.12 6.76
N SER A 250 8.27 19.66 5.50
CA SER A 250 7.44 20.17 4.40
C SER A 250 5.95 19.95 4.67
N PHE A 251 5.58 18.76 5.12
CA PHE A 251 4.20 18.44 5.50
C PHE A 251 3.70 19.38 6.60
N GLN A 252 4.49 19.61 7.66
CA GLN A 252 4.13 20.50 8.76
C GLN A 252 3.91 21.95 8.30
N ALA A 253 4.68 22.43 7.33
CA ALA A 253 4.48 23.76 6.76
C ALA A 253 3.17 23.85 5.96
N ASP A 254 2.88 22.84 5.14
CA ASP A 254 1.71 22.82 4.25
C ASP A 254 0.38 22.75 5.01
N ILE A 255 0.33 21.98 6.10
CA ILE A 255 -0.91 21.77 6.87
C ILE A 255 -1.33 22.96 7.72
N VAL A 256 -0.48 23.98 7.90
CA VAL A 256 -0.84 25.19 8.68
C VAL A 256 -2.13 25.81 8.13
N SER A 257 -2.24 25.88 6.80
CA SER A 257 -3.44 26.35 6.11
C SER A 257 -4.69 25.50 6.43
N LEU A 258 -4.54 24.17 6.45
CA LEU A 258 -5.63 23.24 6.78
C LEU A 258 -6.10 23.37 8.23
N ILE A 259 -5.18 23.60 9.18
CA ILE A 259 -5.50 23.79 10.59
C ILE A 259 -6.29 25.10 10.81
N ILE A 260 -5.90 26.18 10.13
CA ILE A 260 -6.64 27.46 10.17
C ILE A 260 -8.07 27.26 9.64
N ALA A 261 -8.21 26.59 8.50
CA ALA A 261 -9.53 26.30 7.92
C ALA A 261 -10.40 25.44 8.85
N PHE A 262 -9.79 24.47 9.53
CA PHE A 262 -10.45 23.63 10.52
C PHE A 262 -10.96 24.43 11.73
N ASP A 263 -10.15 25.36 12.26
CA ASP A 263 -10.55 26.24 13.36
C ASP A 263 -11.74 27.12 12.96
N ALA A 264 -11.71 27.68 11.75
CA ALA A 264 -12.81 28.46 11.20
C ALA A 264 -14.10 27.63 11.07
N GLY A 265 -13.99 26.40 10.56
CA GLY A 265 -15.12 25.48 10.44
C GLY A 265 -15.74 25.11 11.80
N GLN A 266 -14.91 24.83 12.81
CA GLN A 266 -15.39 24.59 14.16
C GLN A 266 -16.09 25.82 14.77
N ALA A 267 -15.56 27.02 14.55
CA ALA A 267 -16.14 28.26 15.05
C ALA A 267 -17.53 28.50 14.43
N ALA A 268 -17.65 28.33 13.11
CA ALA A 268 -18.92 28.48 12.38
C ALA A 268 -19.99 27.48 12.88
N LEU A 269 -19.61 26.23 13.14
CA LEU A 269 -20.53 25.23 13.68
C LEU A 269 -21.01 25.61 15.10
N LYS A 270 -20.10 26.12 15.94
CA LYS A 270 -20.44 26.58 17.30
C LYS A 270 -21.38 27.79 17.27
N SER A 271 -21.14 28.77 16.39
CA SER A 271 -22.01 29.94 16.25
C SER A 271 -23.40 29.58 15.74
N ALA A 272 -23.49 28.68 14.75
CA ALA A 272 -24.77 28.19 14.23
C ALA A 272 -25.58 27.46 15.31
N ALA A 273 -24.92 26.59 16.11
CA ALA A 273 -25.57 25.92 17.23
C ALA A 273 -26.09 26.93 18.26
N LYS A 274 -25.30 27.94 18.63
CA LYS A 274 -25.72 28.99 19.57
C LYS A 274 -26.92 29.80 19.05
N ALA A 275 -26.95 30.12 17.76
CA ALA A 275 -28.06 30.82 17.13
C ALA A 275 -29.36 29.99 17.16
N LEU A 276 -29.28 28.69 16.88
CA LEU A 276 -30.42 27.78 17.00
C LEU A 276 -30.96 27.74 18.43
N PHE A 277 -30.10 27.56 19.45
CA PHE A 277 -30.53 27.58 20.85
C PHE A 277 -31.17 28.92 21.24
N ALA A 278 -30.62 30.05 20.81
CA ALA A 278 -31.20 31.36 21.11
C ALA A 278 -32.61 31.52 20.52
N SER A 279 -32.85 31.00 19.31
CA SER A 279 -34.18 31.03 18.68
C SER A 279 -35.21 30.15 19.40
N THR A 280 -34.79 29.03 20.01
CA THR A 280 -35.68 28.14 20.75
C THR A 280 -36.07 28.70 22.13
N VAL A 281 -35.17 29.43 22.79
CA VAL A 281 -35.43 30.04 24.11
C VAL A 281 -36.22 31.36 23.98
N GLY A 282 -36.18 32.01 22.81
CA GLY A 282 -36.97 33.21 22.51
C GLY A 282 -38.46 32.97 22.28
N VAL A 283 -38.89 31.71 22.10
CA VAL A 283 -40.32 31.34 22.10
C VAL A 283 -40.74 31.03 23.54
N GLY A 284 -40.78 32.07 24.37
CA GLY A 284 -41.53 32.03 25.61
C GLY A 284 -43.00 31.84 25.27
N VAL A 285 -43.53 30.64 25.50
CA VAL A 285 -44.97 30.38 25.49
C VAL A 285 -45.59 31.22 26.61
N SER A 286 -46.16 32.38 26.28
CA SER A 286 -47.07 33.10 27.15
C SER A 286 -48.38 32.33 27.23
N ALA A 287 -48.42 31.28 28.05
CA ALA A 287 -49.66 30.70 28.54
C ALA A 287 -50.07 31.48 29.80
N ALA A 288 -50.77 32.60 29.62
CA ALA A 288 -51.49 33.27 30.69
C ALA A 288 -52.80 33.84 30.14
N GLY A 289 -53.93 33.26 30.55
CA GLY A 289 -55.24 33.88 30.33
C GLY A 289 -56.39 32.96 29.92
N ILE A 290 -56.60 31.82 30.58
CA ILE A 290 -57.96 31.31 30.78
C ILE A 290 -58.26 31.49 32.26
N PHE A 291 -59.08 32.50 32.61
CA PHE A 291 -60.18 32.38 33.59
C PHE A 291 -61.01 33.67 33.65
N ALA A 292 -62.33 33.47 33.71
CA ALA A 292 -63.41 34.40 34.08
C ALA A 292 -63.91 35.41 33.02
N ALA A 293 -65.03 35.09 32.36
CA ALA A 293 -66.38 35.42 32.83
C ALA A 293 -67.41 34.50 32.18
#